data_AF-A0A699QD14-F1
#
_entry.id   AF-A0A699QD14-F1
#
_cell.length_a   1.000
_cell.length_b   1.000
_cell.length_c   1.000
_cell.angle_alpha   90.00
_cell.angle_beta   90.00
_cell.angle_gamma   90.00
#
_symmetry.space_group_name_H-M   'P 1'
#
loop_
_entity.id
_entity.type
_entity.pdbx_description
1 polymer ?
#
loop_
_entity_poly.entity_id
_entity_poly.type
_entity_poly.pdbx_seq_one_letter_code
_entity_poly.pdbx_strand_id
1 'polypeptide(L)'
;KEDVEWVGDNFVKTSETCTVVEKNEGTVSSSMHDVEWVGDKLNEADGKTYYRSCCINGTTYQLQHCALFSSTGKILVPGKLLEMWEDGKTNKKWVTVTRYSFPGDLPERVCHPCAPESNE
;
A
#
# COMPACT_ATOMS: atom_id res chain seq x y z
N LYS A 1 38.85 -5.39 -3.38
CA LYS A 1 37.53 -5.98 -3.69
C LYS A 1 36.53 -5.14 -2.93
N GLU A 2 35.87 -4.29 -3.69
CA GLU A 2 35.11 -3.14 -3.25
C GLU A 2 33.65 -3.56 -3.39
N ASP A 3 33.00 -3.82 -2.26
CA ASP A 3 31.58 -4.15 -2.20
C ASP A 3 30.82 -2.82 -2.29
N VAL A 4 30.30 -2.52 -3.50
CA VAL A 4 29.35 -1.43 -3.72
C VAL A 4 27.97 -1.96 -3.33
N GLU A 5 27.58 -1.71 -2.08
CA GLU A 5 26.18 -1.85 -1.65
C GLU A 5 25.34 -0.75 -2.31
N TRP A 6 24.42 -1.15 -3.19
CA TRP A 6 23.38 -0.28 -3.71
C TRP A 6 22.34 -0.06 -2.61
N VAL A 7 22.44 1.05 -1.87
CA VAL A 7 21.34 1.55 -1.04
C VAL A 7 20.33 2.19 -1.99
N GLY A 8 19.36 1.39 -2.42
CA GLY A 8 18.16 1.89 -3.08
C GLY A 8 17.26 2.56 -2.06
N ASP A 9 17.41 3.88 -1.90
CA ASP A 9 16.50 4.75 -1.18
C ASP A 9 15.11 4.71 -1.83
N ASN A 10 14.21 3.90 -1.28
CA ASN A 10 12.76 4.11 -1.32
C ASN A 10 12.10 3.42 -0.11
N PHE A 11 12.57 3.77 1.08
CA PHE A 11 11.89 3.41 2.32
C PHE A 11 10.78 4.43 2.59
N VAL A 12 9.60 4.24 2.00
CA VAL A 12 8.39 4.95 2.47
C VAL A 12 7.97 4.32 3.79
N LYS A 13 8.43 4.93 4.88
CA LYS A 13 7.92 4.67 6.22
C LYS A 13 6.67 5.53 6.43
N THR A 14 5.49 5.05 6.04
CA THR A 14 4.24 5.67 6.50
C THR A 14 3.95 5.20 7.91
N SER A 15 4.52 5.93 8.88
CA SER A 15 4.06 5.93 10.26
C SER A 15 3.03 7.05 10.40
N GLU A 16 1.74 6.72 10.32
CA GLU A 16 0.68 7.65 10.72
C GLU A 16 0.00 7.11 11.97
N THR A 17 0.40 7.69 13.11
CA THR A 17 -0.20 7.55 14.41
C THR A 17 -1.64 8.05 14.37
N CYS A 18 -2.60 7.16 14.54
CA CYS A 18 -3.98 7.54 14.85
C CYS A 18 -4.07 8.03 16.29
N THR A 19 -4.24 9.34 16.51
CA THR A 19 -4.82 9.86 17.77
C THR A 19 -5.70 11.09 17.54
N VAL A 20 -6.99 10.85 17.79
CA VAL A 20 -8.06 11.67 18.42
C VAL A 20 -8.38 13.07 17.87
N VAL A 21 -9.51 13.09 17.14
CA VAL A 21 -10.65 14.03 17.13
C VAL A 21 -10.53 15.34 17.93
N GLU A 22 -10.71 16.46 17.23
CA GLU A 22 -11.41 17.64 17.77
C GLU A 22 -12.42 18.19 16.73
N LYS A 23 -13.52 18.70 17.26
CA LYS A 23 -14.88 18.75 16.71
C LYS A 23 -15.15 19.96 15.81
N ASN A 24 -15.74 19.76 14.62
CA ASN A 24 -16.81 20.65 14.13
C ASN A 24 -17.69 20.01 13.04
N GLU A 25 -18.89 20.55 12.91
CA GLU A 25 -20.15 20.01 12.43
C GLU A 25 -20.19 19.40 11.02
N GLY A 26 -20.98 18.33 10.91
CA GLY A 26 -21.23 17.60 9.67
C GLY A 26 -20.71 16.16 9.75
N THR A 27 -21.42 15.29 10.47
CA THR A 27 -21.08 13.87 10.57
C THR A 27 -21.31 13.18 9.23
N VAL A 28 -20.38 13.36 8.28
CA VAL A 28 -20.21 12.40 7.21
C VAL A 28 -19.60 11.19 7.89
N SER A 29 -20.42 10.19 8.18
CA SER A 29 -19.92 8.88 8.61
C SER A 29 -19.04 8.37 7.48
N SER A 30 -17.72 8.56 7.61
CA SER A 30 -16.75 7.80 6.84
C SER A 30 -16.90 6.36 7.33
N SER A 31 -17.83 5.63 6.73
CA SER A 31 -18.04 4.22 7.02
C SER A 31 -16.81 3.49 6.49
N MET A 32 -15.75 3.45 7.30
CA MET A 32 -14.65 2.53 7.07
C MET A 32 -15.26 1.13 7.02
N HIS A 33 -15.17 0.48 5.86
CA HIS A 33 -15.73 -0.86 5.70
C HIS A 33 -14.98 -1.82 6.61
N ASP A 34 -15.72 -2.64 7.36
CA ASP A 34 -15.09 -3.70 8.15
C ASP A 34 -14.43 -4.72 7.21
N VAL A 35 -13.29 -5.25 7.65
CA VAL A 35 -12.46 -6.18 6.88
C VAL A 35 -12.53 -7.54 7.55
N GLU A 36 -13.00 -8.56 6.85
CA GLU A 36 -13.09 -9.93 7.37
C GLU A 36 -12.01 -10.81 6.76
N TRP A 37 -11.29 -11.59 7.57
CA TRP A 37 -10.35 -12.58 7.05
C TRP A 37 -11.11 -13.76 6.44
N VAL A 38 -10.67 -14.22 5.26
CA VAL A 38 -11.29 -15.35 4.57
C VAL A 38 -10.28 -16.49 4.48
N GLY A 39 -10.71 -17.68 4.92
CA GLY A 39 -9.89 -18.89 4.92
C GLY A 39 -8.99 -19.02 6.14
N ASP A 40 -8.11 -20.02 6.10
CA ASP A 40 -7.21 -20.36 7.21
C ASP A 40 -6.06 -19.35 7.37
N LYS A 41 -5.53 -19.29 8.60
CA LYS A 41 -4.30 -18.58 8.91
C LYS A 41 -3.16 -19.16 8.08
N LEU A 42 -2.40 -18.28 7.42
CA LEU A 42 -1.24 -18.67 6.61
C LEU A 42 -0.02 -18.97 7.48
N ASN A 43 0.25 -18.09 8.45
CA ASN A 43 1.36 -18.21 9.39
C ASN A 43 1.16 -17.25 10.58
N GLU A 44 1.92 -17.46 11.64
CA GLU A 44 2.05 -16.53 12.76
C GLU A 44 3.53 -16.31 13.07
N ALA A 45 3.98 -15.05 12.97
CA ALA A 45 5.39 -14.68 13.20
C ALA A 45 5.47 -13.24 13.73
N ASP A 46 6.39 -12.98 14.65
CA ASP A 46 6.64 -11.64 15.21
C ASP A 46 5.40 -10.93 15.77
N GLY A 47 4.45 -11.69 16.32
CA GLY A 47 3.18 -11.16 16.83
C GLY A 47 2.19 -10.75 15.72
N LYS A 48 2.41 -11.20 14.49
CA LYS A 48 1.51 -10.99 13.35
C LYS A 48 0.90 -12.31 12.92
N THR A 49 -0.41 -12.33 12.70
CA THR A 49 -1.11 -13.45 12.05
C THR A 49 -1.35 -13.11 10.60
N TYR A 50 -0.87 -13.93 9.67
CA TYR A 50 -0.94 -13.69 8.23
C TYR A 50 -2.12 -14.43 7.59
N TYR A 51 -2.69 -13.85 6.54
CA TYR A 51 -3.83 -14.40 5.81
C TYR A 51 -3.61 -14.30 4.29
N ARG A 52 -4.25 -15.20 3.54
CA ARG A 52 -4.20 -15.18 2.08
C ARG A 52 -5.23 -14.25 1.44
N SER A 53 -6.32 -13.99 2.15
CA SER A 53 -7.46 -13.26 1.61
C SER A 53 -8.24 -12.52 2.67
N CYS A 54 -8.88 -11.44 2.26
CA CYS A 54 -9.89 -10.75 3.06
C CYS A 54 -11.13 -10.43 2.22
N CYS A 55 -12.23 -10.14 2.91
CA CYS A 55 -13.47 -9.64 2.33
C CYS A 55 -13.70 -8.21 2.84
N ILE A 56 -14.00 -7.31 1.92
CA ILE A 56 -14.40 -5.94 2.24
C ILE A 56 -15.67 -5.65 1.46
N ASN A 57 -16.77 -5.38 2.17
CA ASN A 57 -18.08 -5.11 1.55
C ASN A 57 -18.52 -6.18 0.53
N GLY A 58 -18.31 -7.47 0.86
CA GLY A 58 -18.62 -8.60 -0.02
C GLY A 58 -17.60 -8.85 -1.15
N THR A 59 -16.60 -7.98 -1.33
CA THR A 59 -15.55 -8.16 -2.35
C THR A 59 -14.36 -8.87 -1.74
N THR A 60 -13.98 -10.02 -2.31
CA THR A 60 -12.81 -10.78 -1.86
C THR A 60 -11.54 -10.31 -2.55
N TYR A 61 -10.51 -10.04 -1.74
CA TYR A 61 -9.17 -9.69 -2.17
C TYR A 61 -8.20 -10.82 -1.78
N GLN A 62 -7.24 -11.11 -2.66
CA GLN A 62 -6.26 -12.20 -2.45
C GLN A 62 -4.83 -11.67 -2.56
N LEU A 63 -3.92 -12.28 -1.82
CA LEU A 63 -2.49 -12.04 -1.96
C LEU A 63 -2.04 -12.14 -3.43
N GLN A 64 -1.11 -11.28 -3.80
CA GLN A 64 -0.55 -11.15 -5.15
C GLN A 64 -1.54 -10.67 -6.23
N HIS A 65 -2.79 -10.37 -5.89
CA HIS A 65 -3.73 -9.72 -6.83
C HIS A 65 -3.58 -8.19 -6.80
N CYS A 66 -4.02 -7.56 -7.89
CA CYS A 66 -4.10 -6.11 -8.00
C CYS A 66 -5.40 -5.60 -7.41
N ALA A 67 -5.33 -4.47 -6.70
CA ALA A 67 -6.48 -3.74 -6.18
C ALA A 67 -6.29 -2.24 -6.37
N LEU A 68 -7.39 -1.50 -6.31
CA LEU A 68 -7.41 -0.04 -6.35
C LEU A 68 -7.48 0.50 -4.94
N PHE A 69 -6.61 1.46 -4.61
CA PHE A 69 -6.53 2.09 -3.29
C PHE A 69 -6.82 3.57 -3.40
N SER A 70 -7.72 4.08 -2.56
CA SER A 70 -7.97 5.52 -2.44
C SER A 70 -7.07 6.13 -1.37
N SER A 71 -6.24 7.10 -1.74
CA SER A 71 -5.68 8.05 -0.77
C SER A 71 -6.63 9.24 -0.64
N THR A 72 -6.88 9.70 0.59
CA THR A 72 -7.82 10.74 1.02
C THR A 72 -8.35 11.63 -0.12
N GLY A 73 -9.41 11.15 -0.76
CA GLY A 73 -10.37 11.96 -1.50
C GLY A 73 -10.21 12.14 -3.01
N LYS A 74 -9.14 11.73 -3.72
CA LYS A 74 -9.04 12.16 -5.14
C LYS A 74 -8.52 11.18 -6.19
N ILE A 75 -7.72 10.16 -5.88
CA ILE A 75 -7.20 9.25 -6.92
C ILE A 75 -7.14 7.82 -6.40
N LEU A 76 -7.72 6.89 -7.19
CA LEU A 76 -7.53 5.46 -7.02
C LEU A 76 -6.22 5.07 -7.70
N VAL A 77 -5.29 4.50 -6.93
CA VAL A 77 -4.02 4.03 -7.47
C VAL A 77 -4.01 2.51 -7.48
N PRO A 78 -3.65 1.86 -8.60
CA PRO A 78 -3.48 0.43 -8.63
C PRO A 78 -2.26 0.01 -7.80
N GLY A 79 -2.39 -1.09 -7.09
CA GLY A 79 -1.28 -1.72 -6.40
C GLY A 79 -1.48 -3.21 -6.23
N LYS A 80 -0.37 -3.92 -6.02
CA LYS A 80 -0.37 -5.36 -5.77
C LYS A 80 -0.36 -5.64 -4.28
N LEU A 81 -1.24 -6.52 -3.82
CA LEU A 81 -1.28 -7.01 -2.45
C LEU A 81 -0.08 -7.92 -2.19
N LEU A 82 0.81 -7.56 -1.27
CA LEU A 82 2.01 -8.35 -0.95
C LEU A 82 1.85 -9.16 0.32
N GLU A 83 1.29 -8.56 1.36
CA GLU A 83 1.09 -9.18 2.67
C GLU A 83 -0.23 -8.70 3.26
N MET A 84 -0.92 -9.58 3.97
CA MET A 84 -2.16 -9.28 4.68
C MET A 84 -2.05 -9.92 6.05
N TRP A 85 -2.18 -9.11 7.11
CA TRP A 85 -1.91 -9.60 8.46
C TRP A 85 -2.68 -8.83 9.53
N GLU A 86 -2.86 -9.47 10.67
CA GLU A 86 -3.45 -8.89 11.88
C GLU A 86 -2.38 -8.79 12.98
N ASP A 87 -2.33 -7.63 13.62
CA ASP A 87 -1.44 -7.38 14.75
C ASP A 87 -2.02 -8.03 16.02
N GLY A 88 -1.29 -8.98 16.61
CA GLY A 88 -1.76 -9.74 17.77
C GLY A 88 -1.90 -8.92 19.05
N LYS A 89 -1.34 -7.70 19.13
CA LYS A 89 -1.46 -6.82 20.30
C LYS A 89 -2.67 -5.90 20.21
N THR A 90 -2.91 -5.34 19.02
CA THR A 90 -3.91 -4.30 18.79
C THR A 90 -5.15 -4.81 18.06
N ASN A 91 -5.13 -6.04 17.54
CA ASN A 91 -6.13 -6.63 16.64
C ASN A 91 -6.41 -5.77 15.40
N LYS A 92 -5.47 -4.88 15.04
CA LYS A 92 -5.57 -4.08 13.82
C LYS A 92 -5.18 -4.93 12.61
N LYS A 93 -5.93 -4.74 11.52
CA LYS A 93 -5.73 -5.44 10.25
C LYS A 93 -4.92 -4.54 9.31
N TRP A 94 -3.94 -5.14 8.64
CA TRP A 94 -2.95 -4.44 7.83
C TRP A 94 -2.77 -5.13 6.49
N VAL A 95 -2.41 -4.32 5.49
CA VAL A 95 -2.07 -4.78 4.15
C VAL A 95 -0.83 -4.03 3.69
N THR A 96 0.17 -4.77 3.22
CA THR A 96 1.34 -4.23 2.53
C THR A 96 1.07 -4.28 1.02
N VAL A 97 1.34 -3.19 0.30
CA VAL A 97 1.07 -3.10 -1.15
C VAL A 97 2.29 -2.56 -1.91
N THR A 98 2.49 -3.04 -3.13
CA THR A 98 3.35 -2.36 -4.11
C THR A 98 2.49 -1.43 -4.95
N ARG A 99 2.79 -0.13 -4.94
CA ARG A 99 2.10 0.84 -5.80
C ARG A 99 2.61 0.72 -7.23
N TYR A 100 1.70 0.77 -8.20
CA TYR A 100 2.06 0.99 -9.59
C TYR A 100 1.91 2.47 -9.94
N SER A 101 2.92 3.00 -10.61
CA SER A 101 2.92 4.37 -11.14
C SER A 101 2.56 4.32 -12.61
N PHE A 102 1.66 5.19 -13.06
CA PHE A 102 1.49 5.41 -14.48
C PHE A 102 2.71 6.16 -15.03
N PRO A 103 3.07 6.00 -16.32
CA PRO A 103 4.18 6.74 -16.91
C PRO A 103 4.06 8.26 -16.76
N GLY A 104 2.83 8.79 -16.73
CA GLY A 104 2.55 10.20 -16.47
C GLY A 104 2.71 10.65 -15.00
N ASP A 105 2.85 9.71 -14.06
CA ASP A 105 3.14 10.00 -12.64
C ASP A 105 4.64 10.12 -12.37
N LEU A 106 5.48 9.80 -13.36
CA LEU A 106 6.93 9.90 -13.26
C LEU A 106 7.37 11.33 -13.63
N PRO A 107 8.38 11.90 -12.94
CA PRO A 107 8.86 13.24 -13.27
C PRO A 107 9.37 13.30 -14.71
N GLU A 108 9.08 14.37 -15.45
CA GLU A 108 9.37 14.55 -16.88
C GLU A 108 10.79 14.10 -17.31
N ARG A 109 11.76 14.24 -16.39
CA ARG A 109 13.17 13.87 -16.56
C ARG A 109 13.49 12.37 -16.65
N VAL A 110 12.56 11.46 -16.35
CA VAL A 110 12.79 10.01 -16.52
C VAL A 110 12.46 9.49 -17.93
N CYS A 111 11.87 10.33 -18.79
CA CYS A 111 11.39 9.93 -20.12
C CYS A 111 12.29 10.35 -21.29
N HIS A 112 13.48 10.89 -21.05
CA HIS A 112 14.34 11.38 -22.14
C HIS A 112 15.59 10.51 -22.23
N PRO A 113 15.63 9.47 -23.08
CA PRO A 113 16.92 9.03 -23.59
C PRO A 113 17.55 10.24 -24.29
N CYS A 114 18.81 10.55 -23.94
CA CYS A 114 19.56 11.69 -24.45
C CYS A 114 19.29 11.94 -25.94
N ALA A 115 19.03 13.20 -26.30
CA ALA A 115 19.08 13.61 -27.70
C ALA A 115 20.44 13.17 -28.28
N PRO A 116 20.49 12.54 -29.47
CA PRO A 116 21.76 12.26 -30.10
C PRO A 116 22.44 13.62 -30.36
N GLU A 117 23.65 13.77 -29.83
CA GLU A 117 24.50 14.91 -30.14
C GLU A 117 24.73 14.90 -31.66
N SER A 118 24.17 15.91 -32.34
CA SER A 118 24.38 16.15 -33.76
C SER A 118 25.87 16.34 -34.01
N ASN A 119 26.53 15.36 -34.64
CA ASN A 119 27.79 15.61 -35.34
C ASN A 119 27.48 15.87 -36.82
N GLU A 120 27.48 17.13 -37.22
CA GLU A 120 27.77 17.50 -38.60
C GLU A 120 29.29 17.47 -38.84
#